data_AF-A0A1Q7DL02-F1
#
_entry.id   AF-A0A1Q7DL02-F1
#
_cell.length_a   1.000
_cell.length_b   1.000
_cell.length_c   1.000
_cell.angle_alpha   90.00
_cell.angle_beta   90.00
_cell.angle_gamma   90.00
#
_symmetry.space_group_name_H-M   'P 1'
#
loop_
_entity.id
_entity.type
_entity.pdbx_description
1 polymer ?
#
loop_
_entity_poly.entity_id
_entity_poly.type
_entity_poly.pdbx_seq_one_letter_code
_entity_poly.pdbx_strand_id
1 'polypeptide(L)'
;MAQTQETVVLHGHIIDSLILAKVLDTILMMGGTFDLTDVKIGATREEPSHARIVVRAASGRLLAEILEAIQPHGASVERESDCPLEPAPADGLFPENFYATTHLPTQVRLQGRWIEVEAMEMDVGIRVDRGGTAARTVPMGDVKRGDLIVTGREGIRVLPLQRPKERDVFSFMEAQVSSERPHGHIIADIARRMRALRDDREAGREGSKVLLAGGPAIIHAGGREALAWLIESGFIHVLFCGNALAAHDMEAHLFGTSLGFRLSAGRAVPHGHEHHLRTINRIRAIGSIEKAVRTGVITEGIM
;
A
#
# COMPACT_ATOMS: atom_id res chain seq x y z
N MET A 1 -6.35 33.57 -29.35
CA MET A 1 -5.30 32.80 -28.65
C MET A 1 -5.58 31.34 -28.93
N ALA A 2 -4.62 30.57 -29.44
CA ALA A 2 -4.85 29.17 -29.77
C ALA A 2 -5.15 28.39 -28.48
N GLN A 3 -6.40 27.93 -28.30
CA GLN A 3 -6.74 27.01 -27.22
C GLN A 3 -6.00 25.70 -27.48
N THR A 4 -5.14 25.31 -26.54
CA THR A 4 -4.52 24.00 -26.54
C THR A 4 -5.53 22.99 -26.01
N GLN A 5 -5.71 21.88 -26.73
CA GLN A 5 -6.62 20.81 -26.38
C GLN A 5 -5.92 19.46 -26.40
N GLU A 6 -6.34 18.55 -25.53
CA GLU A 6 -5.98 17.13 -25.55
C GLU A 6 -7.22 16.28 -25.26
N THR A 7 -7.29 15.10 -25.85
CA THR A 7 -8.34 14.13 -25.51
C THR A 7 -7.81 13.17 -24.47
N VAL A 8 -8.57 12.96 -23.40
CA VAL A 8 -8.32 11.94 -22.39
C VAL A 8 -9.45 10.92 -22.35
N VAL A 9 -9.10 9.70 -21.98
CA VAL A 9 -10.00 8.56 -21.85
C VAL A 9 -9.98 8.07 -20.41
N LEU A 10 -11.18 7.81 -19.91
CA LEU A 10 -11.43 7.11 -18.65
C LEU A 10 -12.11 5.78 -18.96
N HIS A 11 -11.68 4.72 -18.27
CA HIS A 11 -12.25 3.38 -18.40
C HIS A 11 -12.38 2.71 -17.02
N GLY A 12 -13.46 1.94 -16.82
CA GLY A 12 -13.75 1.23 -15.58
C GLY A 12 -15.07 1.69 -14.95
N HIS A 13 -15.27 1.47 -13.65
CA HIS A 13 -16.49 1.89 -12.95
C HIS A 13 -16.49 3.40 -12.62
N ILE A 14 -16.31 4.24 -13.64
CA ILE A 14 -15.99 5.67 -13.50
C ILE A 14 -17.15 6.51 -12.97
N ILE A 15 -18.39 6.00 -13.05
CA ILE A 15 -19.59 6.62 -12.51
C ILE A 15 -19.72 6.32 -11.01
N ASP A 16 -19.83 5.04 -10.65
CA ASP A 16 -20.03 4.61 -9.25
C ASP A 16 -18.88 5.00 -8.32
N SER A 17 -17.66 5.05 -8.86
CA SER A 17 -16.47 5.47 -8.11
C SER A 17 -16.34 7.00 -8.00
N LEU A 18 -17.23 7.76 -8.63
CA LEU A 18 -17.16 9.21 -8.78
C LEU A 18 -15.84 9.70 -9.41
N ILE A 19 -15.12 8.82 -10.12
CA ILE A 19 -13.88 9.18 -10.82
C ILE A 19 -14.18 10.20 -11.90
N LEU A 20 -15.24 9.99 -12.69
CA LEU A 20 -15.63 10.94 -13.74
C LEU A 20 -15.90 12.32 -13.13
N ALA A 21 -16.77 12.40 -12.11
CA ALA A 21 -17.06 13.65 -11.42
C ALA A 21 -15.79 14.33 -10.88
N LYS A 22 -14.93 13.57 -10.19
CA LYS A 22 -13.66 14.08 -9.64
C LYS A 22 -12.72 14.63 -10.72
N VAL A 23 -12.60 13.94 -11.85
CA VAL A 23 -11.77 14.39 -12.98
C VAL A 23 -12.33 15.68 -13.58
N LEU A 24 -13.63 15.73 -13.83
CA LEU A 24 -14.30 16.93 -14.37
C LEU A 24 -14.17 18.13 -13.43
N ASP A 25 -14.39 17.92 -12.13
CA ASP A 25 -14.22 18.95 -11.11
C ASP A 25 -12.78 19.44 -11.04
N THR A 26 -11.79 18.54 -11.13
CA THR A 26 -10.36 18.89 -11.12
C THR A 26 -10.00 19.77 -12.32
N ILE A 27 -10.50 19.43 -13.52
CA ILE A 27 -10.30 20.24 -14.73
C ILE A 27 -10.84 21.66 -14.53
N LEU A 28 -12.07 21.79 -14.01
CA LEU A 28 -12.71 23.09 -13.78
C LEU A 28 -12.00 23.90 -12.69
N MET A 29 -11.63 23.28 -11.57
CA MET A 29 -10.94 23.95 -10.46
C MET A 29 -9.59 24.54 -10.88
N MET A 30 -8.91 23.92 -11.84
CA MET A 30 -7.64 24.39 -12.40
C MET A 30 -7.83 25.41 -13.54
N GLY A 31 -9.07 25.79 -13.86
CA GLY A 31 -9.36 26.78 -14.90
C GLY A 31 -9.32 26.24 -16.34
N GLY A 32 -9.37 24.91 -16.50
CA GLY A 32 -9.62 24.28 -17.78
C GLY A 32 -11.12 24.18 -18.10
N THR A 33 -11.43 23.83 -19.35
CA THR A 33 -12.78 23.43 -19.75
C THR A 33 -12.74 22.04 -20.37
N PHE A 34 -13.88 21.38 -20.48
CA PHE A 34 -13.96 20.06 -21.09
C PHE A 34 -15.21 19.89 -21.97
N ASP A 35 -15.10 19.04 -22.98
CA ASP A 35 -16.21 18.53 -23.77
C ASP A 35 -16.25 17.00 -23.67
N LEU A 36 -17.41 16.43 -23.30
CA LEU A 36 -17.62 14.98 -23.38
C LEU A 36 -17.99 14.62 -24.83
N THR A 37 -17.15 13.83 -25.49
CA THR A 37 -17.34 13.49 -26.91
C THR A 37 -17.98 12.12 -27.11
N ASP A 38 -17.72 11.19 -26.21
CA ASP A 38 -18.31 9.86 -26.21
C ASP A 38 -18.37 9.36 -24.77
N VAL A 39 -19.55 8.89 -24.36
CA VAL A 39 -19.78 8.34 -23.03
C VAL A 39 -20.60 7.09 -23.19
N LYS A 40 -20.01 5.97 -22.78
CA LYS A 40 -20.67 4.66 -22.78
C LYS A 40 -20.78 4.21 -21.34
N ILE A 41 -22.00 4.21 -20.82
CA ILE A 41 -22.30 3.79 -19.45
C ILE A 41 -22.62 2.29 -19.49
N GLY A 42 -21.99 1.52 -18.60
CA GLY A 42 -22.32 0.11 -18.42
C GLY A 42 -23.80 -0.04 -18.07
N ALA A 43 -24.49 -1.03 -18.65
CA ALA A 43 -25.91 -1.22 -18.42
C ALA A 43 -26.18 -1.80 -17.01
N THR A 44 -25.18 -2.47 -16.45
CA THR A 44 -25.18 -2.99 -15.09
C THR A 44 -24.07 -2.38 -14.28
N ARG A 45 -24.14 -2.52 -12.95
CA ARG A 45 -23.12 -2.01 -12.03
C ARG A 45 -21.76 -2.68 -12.23
N GLU A 46 -21.78 -3.92 -12.72
CA GLU A 46 -20.62 -4.76 -13.01
C GLU A 46 -19.98 -4.43 -14.37
N GLU A 47 -20.71 -3.80 -15.28
CA GLU A 47 -20.18 -3.44 -16.59
C GLU A 47 -19.32 -2.16 -16.51
N PRO A 48 -18.09 -2.19 -17.07
CA PRO A 48 -17.24 -1.01 -17.09
C PRO A 48 -17.86 0.09 -17.96
N SER A 49 -17.75 1.33 -17.50
CA SER A 49 -18.09 2.52 -18.25
C SER A 49 -16.86 3.13 -18.91
N HIS A 50 -17.08 3.94 -19.93
CA HIS A 50 -16.06 4.59 -20.72
C HIS A 50 -16.46 6.05 -20.99
N ALA A 51 -15.51 6.98 -20.88
CA ALA A 51 -15.73 8.38 -21.23
C ALA A 51 -14.52 8.95 -21.96
N ARG A 52 -14.79 9.66 -23.06
CA ARG A 52 -13.82 10.42 -23.86
C ARG A 52 -14.05 11.89 -23.65
N ILE A 53 -13.05 12.57 -23.12
CA ILE A 53 -13.12 13.93 -22.61
C ILE A 53 -12.08 14.77 -23.36
N VAL A 54 -12.51 15.77 -24.09
CA VAL A 54 -11.60 16.76 -24.69
C VAL A 54 -11.37 17.86 -23.67
N VAL A 55 -10.16 17.93 -23.12
CA VAL A 55 -9.73 18.94 -22.15
C VAL A 55 -9.12 20.11 -22.91
N ARG A 56 -9.54 21.34 -22.57
CA ARG A 56 -9.06 22.58 -23.16
C ARG A 56 -8.49 23.49 -22.07
N ALA A 57 -7.41 24.18 -22.40
CA ALA A 57 -6.80 25.17 -21.51
C ALA A 57 -6.33 26.41 -22.28
N ALA A 58 -6.15 27.52 -21.55
CA ALA A 58 -5.69 28.79 -22.11
C ALA A 58 -4.22 28.78 -22.59
N SER A 59 -3.42 27.81 -22.13
CA SER A 59 -2.02 27.62 -22.53
C SER A 59 -1.61 26.15 -22.44
N GLY A 60 -0.59 25.76 -23.22
CA GLY A 60 -0.06 24.40 -23.18
C GLY A 60 0.52 24.01 -21.82
N ARG A 61 1.11 24.98 -21.08
CA ARG A 61 1.59 24.74 -19.71
C ARG A 61 0.44 24.38 -18.76
N LEU A 62 -0.66 25.15 -18.81
CA LEU A 62 -1.84 24.86 -17.99
C LEU A 62 -2.48 23.52 -18.40
N LEU A 63 -2.53 23.21 -19.70
CA LEU A 63 -3.03 21.92 -20.16
C LEU A 63 -2.20 20.77 -19.58
N ALA A 64 -0.87 20.87 -19.62
CA ALA A 64 0.01 19.89 -19.00
C ALA A 64 -0.29 19.74 -17.51
N GLU A 65 -0.33 20.84 -16.74
CA GLU A 65 -0.66 20.82 -15.31
C GLU A 65 -2.02 20.15 -15.01
N ILE A 66 -3.04 20.37 -15.83
CA ILE A 66 -4.35 19.73 -15.69
C ILE A 66 -4.27 18.22 -15.95
N LEU A 67 -3.65 17.82 -17.07
CA LEU A 67 -3.47 16.41 -17.42
C LEU A 67 -2.70 15.68 -16.33
N GLU A 68 -1.69 16.35 -15.77
CA GLU A 68 -0.90 15.88 -14.64
C GLU A 68 -1.76 15.61 -13.39
N ALA A 69 -2.70 16.49 -13.08
CA ALA A 69 -3.54 16.38 -11.89
C ALA A 69 -4.60 15.27 -12.01
N ILE A 70 -5.09 14.97 -13.22
CA ILE A 70 -6.17 13.98 -13.43
C ILE A 70 -5.66 12.56 -13.68
N GLN A 71 -4.40 12.39 -14.10
CA GLN A 71 -3.83 11.06 -14.38
C GLN A 71 -3.83 10.11 -13.15
N PRO A 72 -3.53 10.54 -11.91
CA PRO A 72 -3.63 9.70 -10.72
C PRO A 72 -5.06 9.19 -10.43
N HIS A 73 -6.07 9.73 -11.12
CA HIS A 73 -7.46 9.28 -11.04
C HIS A 73 -7.84 8.31 -12.16
N GLY A 74 -6.88 7.92 -13.01
CA GLY A 74 -7.07 6.96 -14.10
C GLY A 74 -7.33 7.60 -15.47
N ALA A 75 -7.28 8.93 -15.58
CA ALA A 75 -7.36 9.60 -16.88
C ALA A 75 -6.08 9.33 -17.68
N SER A 76 -6.24 8.91 -18.93
CA SER A 76 -5.12 8.64 -19.83
C SER A 76 -5.29 9.42 -21.13
N VAL A 77 -4.22 10.00 -21.66
CA VAL A 77 -4.29 10.73 -22.94
C VAL A 77 -4.59 9.73 -24.06
N GLU A 78 -5.53 10.08 -24.95
CA GLU A 78 -5.97 9.23 -26.05
C GLU A 78 -4.86 8.98 -27.07
N ARG A 79 -3.98 9.97 -27.27
CA ARG A 79 -2.78 9.80 -28.08
C ARG A 79 -1.86 8.79 -27.42
N GLU A 80 -2.07 7.56 -27.84
CA GLU A 80 -1.34 6.39 -27.45
C GLU A 80 0.11 6.44 -27.97
N SER A 81 0.98 7.04 -27.16
CA SER A 81 2.43 7.08 -27.33
C SER A 81 3.10 6.11 -26.37
N ASP A 82 4.21 5.51 -26.81
CA ASP A 82 5.05 4.72 -25.92
C ASP A 82 5.67 5.62 -24.85
N CYS A 83 5.90 5.10 -23.65
CA CYS A 83 6.47 5.89 -22.59
C CYS A 83 7.93 6.29 -22.91
N PRO A 84 8.33 7.53 -22.62
CA PRO A 84 9.71 7.94 -22.79
C PRO A 84 10.58 7.23 -21.75
N LEU A 85 11.76 6.80 -22.20
CA LEU A 85 12.74 6.08 -21.39
C LEU A 85 14.05 6.84 -21.41
N GLU A 86 14.63 7.05 -20.25
CA GLU A 86 15.93 7.68 -20.11
C GLU A 86 16.88 6.79 -19.29
N PRO A 87 18.16 6.69 -19.67
CA PRO A 87 19.13 5.96 -18.89
C PRO A 87 19.42 6.69 -17.57
N ALA A 88 19.45 5.96 -16.47
CA ALA A 88 19.86 6.49 -15.17
C ALA A 88 21.28 7.09 -15.24
N PRO A 89 21.49 8.34 -14.78
CA PRO A 89 22.77 9.04 -14.93
C PRO A 89 23.90 8.43 -14.10
N ALA A 90 23.57 7.86 -12.95
CA ALA A 90 24.50 7.22 -12.01
C ALA A 90 23.78 6.18 -11.14
N ASP A 91 24.54 5.38 -10.42
CA ASP A 91 24.00 4.46 -9.42
C ASP A 91 23.25 5.26 -8.33
N GLY A 92 22.05 4.80 -7.98
CA GLY A 92 21.24 5.46 -6.96
C GLY A 92 20.50 6.72 -7.42
N LEU A 93 20.55 7.08 -8.72
CA LEU A 93 19.94 8.31 -9.24
C LEU A 93 18.97 8.01 -10.38
N PHE A 94 17.77 8.59 -10.30
CA PHE A 94 16.84 8.64 -11.42
C PHE A 94 17.17 9.80 -12.39
N PRO A 95 16.74 9.71 -13.66
CA PRO A 95 16.65 10.87 -14.55
C PRO A 95 15.77 11.97 -13.95
N GLU A 96 15.97 13.23 -14.36
CA GLU A 96 15.30 14.40 -13.77
C GLU A 96 13.76 14.30 -13.82
N ASN A 97 13.21 13.83 -14.94
CA ASN A 97 11.77 13.74 -15.17
C ASN A 97 11.19 12.33 -14.96
N PHE A 98 11.76 11.53 -14.05
CA PHE A 98 11.25 10.16 -13.80
C PHE A 98 9.79 10.16 -13.32
N TYR A 99 9.06 9.10 -13.68
CA TYR A 99 7.71 8.88 -13.15
C TYR A 99 7.78 8.26 -11.75
N ALA A 100 7.25 8.97 -10.75
CA ALA A 100 7.07 8.46 -9.39
C ALA A 100 5.75 7.66 -9.27
N THR A 101 5.84 6.41 -8.85
CA THR A 101 4.71 5.49 -8.81
C THR A 101 3.75 5.74 -7.65
N THR A 102 2.50 5.31 -7.85
CA THR A 102 1.51 5.17 -6.77
C THR A 102 1.48 3.72 -6.27
N HIS A 103 0.64 3.42 -5.28
CA HIS A 103 0.38 2.05 -4.82
C HIS A 103 -0.61 1.27 -5.70
N LEU A 104 -1.18 1.90 -6.73
CA LEU A 104 -2.20 1.30 -7.58
C LEU A 104 -1.56 0.51 -8.74
N PRO A 105 -2.20 -0.59 -9.20
CA PRO A 105 -1.75 -1.30 -10.39
C PRO A 105 -1.54 -0.35 -11.57
N THR A 106 -0.40 -0.44 -12.23
CA THR A 106 0.01 0.49 -13.29
C THR A 106 0.44 -0.31 -14.52
N GLN A 107 0.10 0.20 -15.71
CA GLN A 107 0.56 -0.30 -17.00
C GLN A 107 1.38 0.78 -17.71
N VAL A 108 2.44 0.35 -18.39
CA VAL A 108 3.24 1.21 -19.27
C VAL A 108 3.16 0.70 -20.70
N ARG A 109 3.19 1.62 -21.66
CA ARG A 109 3.14 1.28 -23.09
C ARG A 109 4.55 1.26 -23.65
N LEU A 110 4.99 0.10 -24.11
CA LEU A 110 6.30 -0.09 -24.75
C LEU A 110 6.09 -0.78 -26.09
N GLN A 111 6.71 -0.25 -27.15
CA GLN A 111 6.63 -0.81 -28.51
C GLN A 111 5.18 -1.05 -28.98
N GLY A 112 4.29 -0.11 -28.67
CA GLY A 112 2.87 -0.17 -28.99
C GLY A 112 2.03 -1.13 -28.14
N ARG A 113 2.59 -1.72 -27.07
CA ARG A 113 1.91 -2.71 -26.21
C ARG A 113 1.83 -2.24 -24.77
N TRP A 114 0.68 -2.43 -24.15
CA TRP A 114 0.50 -2.22 -22.71
C TRP A 114 1.08 -3.40 -21.94
N ILE A 115 2.00 -3.11 -21.02
CA ILE A 115 2.70 -4.06 -20.18
C ILE A 115 2.40 -3.72 -18.72
N GLU A 116 2.06 -4.72 -17.91
CA GLU A 116 1.85 -4.54 -16.48
C GLU A 116 3.18 -4.29 -15.77
N VAL A 117 3.17 -3.33 -14.86
CA VAL A 117 4.32 -3.03 -14.00
C VAL A 117 4.32 -3.99 -12.81
N GLU A 118 5.37 -4.78 -12.70
CA GLU A 118 5.55 -5.72 -11.60
C GLU A 118 5.96 -5.04 -10.29
N ALA A 119 5.65 -5.70 -9.17
CA ALA A 119 6.08 -5.32 -7.82
C ALA A 119 5.64 -3.91 -7.38
N MET A 120 4.41 -3.51 -7.72
CA MET A 120 3.89 -2.18 -7.40
C MET A 120 4.15 -1.75 -5.95
N GLU A 121 4.74 -0.56 -5.84
CA GLU A 121 5.08 0.13 -4.60
C GLU A 121 4.94 1.63 -4.88
N MET A 122 4.58 2.43 -3.87
CA MET A 122 4.52 3.88 -4.01
C MET A 122 5.91 4.50 -3.82
N ASP A 123 6.11 5.70 -4.34
CA ASP A 123 7.32 6.52 -4.15
C ASP A 123 8.61 5.88 -4.71
N VAL A 124 8.48 5.10 -5.78
CA VAL A 124 9.60 4.48 -6.51
C VAL A 124 9.52 4.77 -8.00
N GLY A 125 10.57 4.44 -8.76
CA GLY A 125 10.59 4.58 -10.22
C GLY A 125 10.15 3.30 -10.93
N ILE A 126 9.96 3.36 -12.25
CA ILE A 126 9.71 2.17 -13.09
C ILE A 126 10.95 1.93 -13.96
N ARG A 127 11.57 0.76 -13.81
CA ARG A 127 12.65 0.29 -14.69
C ARG A 127 12.08 -0.64 -15.75
N VAL A 128 12.57 -0.45 -16.97
CA VAL A 128 12.24 -1.27 -18.14
C VAL A 128 13.45 -2.14 -18.51
N ASP A 129 13.20 -3.37 -18.91
CA ASP A 129 14.25 -4.25 -19.42
C ASP A 129 14.82 -3.74 -20.75
N ARG A 130 16.03 -4.16 -21.11
CA ARG A 130 16.65 -3.70 -22.37
C ARG A 130 15.87 -4.10 -23.63
N GLY A 131 15.00 -5.12 -23.54
CA GLY A 131 14.14 -5.56 -24.63
C GLY A 131 12.85 -4.74 -24.78
N GLY A 132 12.46 -3.94 -23.78
CA GLY A 132 11.19 -3.22 -23.77
C GLY A 132 9.97 -4.15 -23.65
N THR A 133 10.13 -5.30 -23.01
CA THR A 133 9.12 -6.35 -22.86
C THR A 133 8.59 -6.50 -21.44
N ALA A 134 9.30 -5.97 -20.45
CA ALA A 134 8.93 -6.06 -19.04
C ALA A 134 9.24 -4.75 -18.31
N ALA A 135 8.38 -4.41 -17.35
CA ALA A 135 8.53 -3.24 -16.50
C ALA A 135 8.34 -3.63 -15.03
N ARG A 136 9.16 -3.08 -14.15
CA ARG A 136 9.10 -3.34 -12.71
C ARG A 136 9.42 -2.07 -11.93
N THR A 137 8.80 -1.90 -10.78
CA THR A 137 9.20 -0.86 -9.84
C THR A 137 10.63 -1.04 -9.34
N VAL A 138 11.31 0.06 -9.03
CA VAL A 138 12.67 0.03 -8.48
C VAL A 138 12.86 1.16 -7.47
N PRO A 139 13.26 0.87 -6.21
CA PRO A 139 13.64 1.91 -5.27
C PRO A 139 14.87 2.68 -5.74
N MET A 140 14.97 3.96 -5.39
CA MET A 140 16.06 4.83 -5.84
C MET A 140 17.45 4.24 -5.54
N GLY A 141 17.64 3.64 -4.36
CA GLY A 141 18.92 3.03 -3.95
C GLY A 141 19.35 1.81 -4.77
N ASP A 142 18.41 1.15 -5.47
CA ASP A 142 18.67 -0.06 -6.25
C ASP A 142 18.91 0.23 -7.75
N VAL A 143 18.78 1.49 -8.17
CA VAL A 143 19.02 1.94 -9.54
C VAL A 143 20.50 1.83 -9.89
N LYS A 144 20.81 1.30 -11.08
CA LYS A 144 22.17 1.27 -11.63
C LYS A 144 22.32 2.23 -12.79
N ARG A 145 23.51 2.81 -12.95
CA ARG A 145 23.83 3.66 -14.09
C ARG A 145 23.48 2.95 -15.40
N GLY A 146 22.71 3.63 -16.25
CA GLY A 146 22.27 3.11 -17.55
C GLY A 146 21.03 2.20 -17.51
N ASP A 147 20.43 1.95 -16.33
CA ASP A 147 19.09 1.37 -16.26
C ASP A 147 18.10 2.27 -17.03
N LEU A 148 17.24 1.68 -17.86
CA LEU A 148 16.21 2.43 -18.58
C LEU A 148 15.04 2.70 -17.63
N ILE A 149 14.84 3.96 -17.30
CA ILE A 149 13.80 4.42 -16.38
C ILE A 149 12.71 5.14 -17.17
N VAL A 150 11.45 4.85 -16.83
CA VAL A 150 10.30 5.58 -17.38
C VAL A 150 10.33 7.03 -16.90
N THR A 151 10.28 7.94 -17.85
CA THR A 151 10.16 9.38 -17.60
C THR A 151 8.83 9.91 -18.10
N GLY A 152 8.49 11.14 -17.71
CA GLY A 152 7.25 11.79 -18.10
C GLY A 152 6.00 11.01 -17.65
N ARG A 153 4.91 11.20 -18.41
CA ARG A 153 3.59 10.63 -18.09
C ARG A 153 2.91 10.00 -19.30
N GLU A 154 3.52 10.14 -20.47
CA GLU A 154 3.07 9.55 -21.74
C GLU A 154 3.20 8.03 -21.67
N GLY A 155 2.24 7.31 -22.27
CA GLY A 155 2.25 5.85 -22.25
C GLY A 155 2.10 5.23 -20.86
N ILE A 156 1.56 5.94 -19.86
CA ILE A 156 1.31 5.40 -18.52
C ILE A 156 -0.19 5.39 -18.21
N ARG A 157 -0.68 4.25 -17.72
CA ARG A 157 -2.07 4.04 -17.32
C ARG A 157 -2.14 3.47 -15.91
N VAL A 158 -2.73 4.22 -14.99
CA VAL A 158 -3.00 3.77 -13.61
C VAL A 158 -4.39 3.16 -13.55
N LEU A 159 -4.49 1.92 -13.05
CA LEU A 159 -5.74 1.18 -12.91
C LEU A 159 -6.31 1.38 -11.50
N PRO A 160 -7.44 2.09 -11.34
CA PRO A 160 -8.04 2.30 -10.03
C PRO A 160 -8.59 0.99 -9.46
N LEU A 161 -8.46 0.80 -8.14
CA LEU A 161 -9.09 -0.33 -7.44
C LEU A 161 -10.61 -0.20 -7.49
N GLN A 162 -11.30 -1.32 -7.77
CA GLN A 162 -12.75 -1.38 -7.68
C GLN A 162 -13.21 -1.07 -6.25
N ARG A 163 -14.14 -0.11 -6.09
CA ARG A 163 -14.73 0.18 -4.79
C ARG A 163 -15.69 -0.95 -4.37
N PRO A 164 -15.84 -1.19 -3.05
CA PRO A 164 -16.83 -2.13 -2.54
C PRO A 164 -18.25 -1.77 -3.03
N LYS A 165 -19.06 -2.81 -3.26
CA LYS A 165 -20.37 -2.76 -3.91
C LYS A 165 -21.48 -2.03 -3.14
N GLU A 166 -21.26 -1.55 -1.92
CA GLU A 166 -22.33 -0.96 -1.10
C GLU A 166 -21.90 0.38 -0.53
N ARG A 167 -22.57 1.44 -1.01
CA ARG A 167 -22.65 2.74 -0.36
C ARG A 167 -24.07 3.23 -0.55
N ASP A 168 -24.75 3.46 0.56
CA ASP A 168 -26.08 4.05 0.55
C ASP A 168 -25.97 5.56 0.27
N VAL A 169 -26.97 6.16 -0.36
CA VAL A 169 -26.95 7.60 -0.75
C VAL A 169 -26.96 8.52 0.49
N PHE A 170 -27.41 7.99 1.63
CA PHE A 170 -27.39 8.65 2.93
C PHE A 170 -27.03 7.62 4.01
N SER A 171 -25.99 7.89 4.80
CA SER A 171 -25.56 7.03 5.89
C SER A 171 -25.01 7.82 7.08
N PHE A 172 -25.28 7.35 8.29
CA PHE A 172 -24.67 7.88 9.52
C PHE A 172 -23.39 7.11 9.84
N MET A 173 -22.40 7.79 10.43
CA MET A 173 -21.10 7.20 10.83
C MET A 173 -20.22 6.71 9.67
N GLU A 174 -20.19 7.41 8.52
CA GLU A 174 -19.33 7.05 7.39
C GLU A 174 -17.81 7.17 7.65
N ALA A 175 -17.41 7.94 8.67
CA ALA A 175 -16.01 8.19 8.97
C ALA A 175 -15.21 6.88 9.05
N GLN A 176 -14.18 6.76 8.22
CA GLN A 176 -13.37 5.53 8.13
C GLN A 176 -12.73 5.14 9.47
N VAL A 177 -12.52 6.10 10.37
CA VAL A 177 -11.99 5.91 11.71
C VAL A 177 -12.99 6.49 12.73
N SER A 178 -13.58 5.64 13.56
CA SER A 178 -14.42 6.03 14.70
C SER A 178 -14.38 4.96 15.78
N SER A 179 -14.24 5.38 17.03
CA SER A 179 -14.24 4.52 18.22
C SER A 179 -15.65 4.07 18.65
N GLU A 180 -16.70 4.68 18.10
CA GLU A 180 -18.10 4.41 18.46
C GLU A 180 -18.75 3.34 17.57
N ARG A 181 -17.99 2.72 16.66
CA ARG A 181 -18.49 1.66 15.81
C ARG A 181 -18.64 0.35 16.59
N PRO A 182 -19.70 -0.45 16.35
CA PRO A 182 -19.82 -1.78 16.94
C PRO A 182 -18.67 -2.70 16.49
N HIS A 183 -17.65 -2.85 17.35
CA HIS A 183 -16.44 -3.60 17.00
C HIS A 183 -16.68 -5.11 16.82
N GLY A 184 -17.72 -5.68 17.44
CA GLY A 184 -17.98 -7.12 17.40
C GLY A 184 -18.13 -7.70 15.98
N HIS A 185 -18.86 -7.01 15.10
CA HIS A 185 -19.04 -7.44 13.71
C HIS A 185 -17.73 -7.34 12.91
N ILE A 186 -16.93 -6.30 13.16
CA ILE A 186 -15.62 -6.12 12.51
C ILE A 186 -14.66 -7.22 12.94
N ILE A 187 -14.59 -7.52 14.25
CA ILE A 187 -13.76 -8.60 14.80
C ILE A 187 -14.17 -9.94 14.20
N ALA A 188 -15.48 -10.23 14.12
CA ALA A 188 -15.98 -11.46 13.53
C ALA A 188 -15.65 -11.57 12.03
N ASP A 189 -15.73 -10.46 11.28
CA ASP A 189 -15.34 -10.43 9.87
C ASP A 189 -13.83 -10.71 9.69
N ILE A 190 -12.99 -10.03 10.47
CA ILE A 190 -11.53 -10.25 10.46
C ILE A 190 -11.22 -11.71 10.80
N ALA A 191 -11.83 -12.28 11.85
CA ALA A 191 -11.63 -13.66 12.24
C ALA A 191 -12.02 -14.66 11.14
N ARG A 192 -13.13 -14.42 10.42
CA ARG A 192 -13.53 -15.25 9.26
C ARG A 192 -12.51 -15.17 8.13
N ARG A 193 -12.00 -13.98 7.80
CA ARG A 193 -10.98 -13.79 6.76
C ARG A 193 -9.66 -14.45 7.14
N MET A 194 -9.22 -14.29 8.38
CA MET A 194 -8.00 -14.95 8.87
C MET A 194 -8.12 -16.48 8.82
N ARG A 195 -9.30 -17.02 9.12
CA ARG A 195 -9.57 -18.46 8.97
C ARG A 195 -9.49 -18.91 7.51
N ALA A 196 -10.17 -18.21 6.60
CA ALA A 196 -10.10 -18.52 5.18
C ALA A 196 -8.66 -18.50 4.65
N LEU A 197 -7.87 -17.47 5.02
CA LEU A 197 -6.46 -17.39 4.63
C LEU A 197 -5.62 -18.53 5.21
N ARG A 198 -5.89 -18.95 6.45
CA ARG A 198 -5.23 -20.10 7.05
C ARG A 198 -5.58 -21.40 6.31
N ASP A 199 -6.86 -21.63 6.03
CA ASP A 199 -7.34 -22.81 5.30
C ASP A 199 -6.74 -22.86 3.87
N ASP A 200 -6.70 -21.72 3.20
CA ASP A 200 -6.08 -21.56 1.89
C ASP A 200 -4.58 -21.91 1.93
N ARG A 201 -3.87 -21.48 2.98
CA ARG A 201 -2.46 -21.80 3.17
C ARG A 201 -2.22 -23.27 3.48
N GLU A 202 -3.05 -23.89 4.32
CA GLU A 202 -2.99 -25.33 4.61
C GLU A 202 -3.20 -26.15 3.33
N ALA A 203 -4.03 -25.65 2.41
CA ALA A 203 -4.23 -26.22 1.07
C ALA A 203 -3.10 -25.88 0.06
N GLY A 204 -2.05 -25.17 0.47
CA GLY A 204 -0.90 -24.84 -0.40
C GLY A 204 -1.15 -23.73 -1.41
N ARG A 205 -2.18 -22.90 -1.22
CA ARG A 205 -2.46 -21.77 -2.14
C ARG A 205 -1.46 -20.63 -1.94
N GLU A 206 -1.07 -20.02 -3.05
CA GLU A 206 -0.23 -18.82 -3.06
C GLU A 206 -1.00 -17.60 -2.57
N GLY A 207 -0.29 -16.61 -1.99
CA GLY A 207 -0.91 -15.39 -1.46
C GLY A 207 -1.61 -15.52 -0.11
N SER A 208 -1.59 -16.70 0.51
CA SER A 208 -2.33 -17.00 1.76
C SER A 208 -1.52 -16.71 3.05
N LYS A 209 -0.58 -15.76 3.02
CA LYS A 209 0.22 -15.38 4.18
C LYS A 209 -0.31 -14.10 4.82
N VAL A 210 -0.50 -14.16 6.14
CA VAL A 210 -0.80 -13.02 7.01
C VAL A 210 0.49 -12.51 7.66
N LEU A 211 0.76 -11.22 7.47
CA LEU A 211 1.81 -10.46 8.16
C LEU A 211 1.18 -9.58 9.23
N LEU A 212 1.75 -9.59 10.44
CA LEU A 212 1.41 -8.64 11.49
C LEU A 212 2.56 -7.64 11.69
N ALA A 213 2.26 -6.35 11.60
CA ALA A 213 3.16 -5.27 12.00
C ALA A 213 2.76 -4.79 13.40
N GLY A 214 3.61 -5.03 14.41
CA GLY A 214 3.25 -4.86 15.82
C GLY A 214 4.22 -3.97 16.61
N GLY A 215 3.67 -3.16 17.51
CA GLY A 215 4.41 -2.33 18.46
C GLY A 215 4.29 -2.80 19.92
N PRO A 216 5.13 -2.27 20.83
CA PRO A 216 5.19 -2.73 22.23
C PRO A 216 3.89 -2.53 23.03
N ALA A 217 3.00 -1.65 22.55
CA ALA A 217 1.67 -1.46 23.11
C ALA A 217 0.85 -2.76 23.18
N ILE A 218 1.13 -3.74 22.30
CA ILE A 218 0.52 -5.08 22.37
C ILE A 218 0.81 -5.73 23.72
N ILE A 219 2.05 -5.62 24.22
CA ILE A 219 2.45 -6.19 25.51
C ILE A 219 1.83 -5.38 26.65
N HIS A 220 1.96 -4.05 26.59
CA HIS A 220 1.49 -3.15 27.65
C HIS A 220 -0.03 -3.22 27.86
N ALA A 221 -0.79 -3.47 26.79
CA ALA A 221 -2.25 -3.61 26.82
C ALA A 221 -2.73 -5.03 27.13
N GLY A 222 -1.82 -5.98 27.43
CA GLY A 222 -2.17 -7.36 27.79
C GLY A 222 -2.50 -8.27 26.59
N GLY A 223 -2.13 -7.88 25.38
CA GLY A 223 -2.35 -8.65 24.14
C GLY A 223 -1.29 -9.74 23.86
N ARG A 224 -0.28 -9.89 24.73
CA ARG A 224 0.84 -10.83 24.55
C ARG A 224 0.36 -12.25 24.27
N GLU A 225 -0.51 -12.77 25.12
CA GLU A 225 -0.93 -14.17 25.10
C GLU A 225 -1.88 -14.46 23.93
N ALA A 226 -2.73 -13.49 23.58
CA ALA A 226 -3.57 -13.58 22.40
C ALA A 226 -2.75 -13.60 21.11
N LEU A 227 -1.69 -12.79 21.03
CA LEU A 227 -0.81 -12.77 19.87
C LEU A 227 0.03 -14.04 19.76
N ALA A 228 0.60 -14.52 20.87
CA ALA A 228 1.30 -15.80 20.92
C ALA A 228 0.39 -16.94 20.40
N TRP A 229 -0.84 -17.01 20.90
CA TRP A 229 -1.82 -17.99 20.44
C TRP A 229 -2.14 -17.88 18.94
N LEU A 230 -2.26 -16.67 18.39
CA LEU A 230 -2.51 -16.47 16.96
C LEU A 230 -1.34 -16.97 16.09
N ILE A 231 -0.11 -16.76 16.55
CA ILE A 231 1.11 -17.25 15.86
C ILE A 231 1.16 -18.78 15.94
N GLU A 232 1.03 -19.35 17.13
CA GLU A 232 1.05 -20.80 17.37
C GLU A 232 -0.07 -21.52 16.60
N SER A 233 -1.25 -20.90 16.51
CA SER A 233 -2.41 -21.44 15.80
C SER A 233 -2.35 -21.22 14.27
N GLY A 234 -1.23 -20.72 13.74
CA GLY A 234 -1.01 -20.58 12.30
C GLY A 234 -1.84 -19.49 11.63
N PHE A 235 -2.35 -18.51 12.38
CA PHE A 235 -3.06 -17.36 11.82
C PHE A 235 -2.12 -16.23 11.38
N ILE A 236 -0.91 -16.16 11.95
CA ILE A 236 0.12 -15.17 11.63
C ILE A 236 1.39 -15.92 11.20
N HIS A 237 1.98 -15.48 10.09
CA HIS A 237 3.09 -16.18 9.44
C HIS A 237 4.38 -15.36 9.41
N VAL A 238 4.24 -14.04 9.47
CA VAL A 238 5.35 -13.09 9.46
C VAL A 238 5.05 -12.03 10.51
N LEU A 239 6.02 -11.77 11.39
CA LEU A 239 5.96 -10.71 12.38
C LEU A 239 6.98 -9.62 12.02
N PHE A 240 6.51 -8.43 11.69
CA PHE A 240 7.33 -7.23 11.63
C PHE A 240 7.19 -6.47 12.95
N CYS A 241 8.29 -6.37 13.69
CA CYS A 241 8.31 -5.62 14.94
C CYS A 241 9.67 -4.93 15.15
N GLY A 242 9.68 -3.93 16.03
CA GLY A 242 10.91 -3.30 16.49
C GLY A 242 11.45 -3.94 17.77
N ASN A 243 12.65 -3.52 18.18
CA ASN A 243 13.32 -3.97 19.40
C ASN A 243 12.42 -3.96 20.65
N ALA A 244 11.58 -2.94 20.80
CA ALA A 244 10.75 -2.75 21.98
C ALA A 244 9.74 -3.90 22.19
N LEU A 245 9.06 -4.36 21.13
CA LEU A 245 8.09 -5.45 21.25
C LEU A 245 8.78 -6.74 21.73
N ALA A 246 9.86 -7.13 21.05
CA ALA A 246 10.61 -8.35 21.39
C ALA A 246 11.19 -8.28 22.81
N ALA A 247 11.77 -7.14 23.20
CA ALA A 247 12.34 -6.97 24.52
C ALA A 247 11.28 -7.02 25.63
N HIS A 248 10.11 -6.42 25.44
CA HIS A 248 9.03 -6.45 26.45
C HIS A 248 8.31 -7.80 26.53
N ASP A 249 8.20 -8.54 25.42
CA ASP A 249 7.71 -9.90 25.45
C ASP A 249 8.62 -10.82 26.29
N MET A 250 9.94 -10.77 26.05
CA MET A 250 10.90 -11.53 26.84
C MET A 250 11.05 -11.02 28.28
N GLU A 251 10.87 -9.72 28.54
CA GLU A 251 10.79 -9.15 29.88
C GLU A 251 9.58 -9.71 30.65
N ALA A 252 8.43 -9.83 29.98
CA ALA A 252 7.23 -10.42 30.56
C ALA A 252 7.48 -11.86 30.99
N HIS A 253 8.16 -12.65 30.17
CA HIS A 253 8.54 -14.01 30.54
C HIS A 253 9.54 -14.07 31.70
N LEU A 254 10.64 -13.31 31.63
CA LEU A 254 11.73 -13.40 32.60
C LEU A 254 11.41 -12.80 33.97
N PHE A 255 10.59 -11.74 33.99
CA PHE A 255 10.37 -10.94 35.19
C PHE A 255 8.90 -10.73 35.54
N GLY A 256 7.96 -11.18 34.70
CA GLY A 256 6.53 -10.95 34.89
C GLY A 256 6.13 -9.48 34.75
N THR A 257 6.96 -8.66 34.09
CA THR A 257 6.76 -7.22 33.95
C THR A 257 6.87 -6.74 32.51
N SER A 258 6.28 -5.58 32.25
CA SER A 258 6.54 -4.77 31.07
C SER A 258 6.82 -3.34 31.50
N LEU A 259 8.01 -2.80 31.21
CA LEU A 259 8.50 -1.53 31.75
C LEU A 259 8.45 -1.47 33.29
N GLY A 260 8.68 -2.61 33.96
CA GLY A 260 8.60 -2.67 35.42
C GLY A 260 7.18 -2.63 35.99
N PHE A 261 6.15 -2.71 35.14
CA PHE A 261 4.77 -2.87 35.56
C PHE A 261 4.39 -4.35 35.56
N ARG A 262 3.92 -4.87 36.70
CA ARG A 262 3.55 -6.28 36.83
C ARG A 262 2.25 -6.54 36.07
N LEU A 263 2.34 -7.40 35.05
CA LEU A 263 1.22 -7.71 34.16
C LEU A 263 0.03 -8.36 34.88
N SER A 264 0.30 -9.18 35.90
CA SER A 264 -0.75 -9.89 36.66
C SER A 264 -1.48 -9.04 37.70
N ALA A 265 -0.90 -7.92 38.15
CA ALA A 265 -1.40 -7.18 39.33
C ALA A 265 -1.63 -5.70 39.07
N GLY A 266 -1.36 -5.20 37.86
CA GLY A 266 -1.65 -3.81 37.52
C GLY A 266 -0.87 -2.78 38.35
N ARG A 267 0.37 -3.07 38.77
CA ARG A 267 1.18 -2.16 39.60
C ARG A 267 2.66 -2.18 39.26
N ALA A 268 3.34 -1.06 39.48
CA ALA A 268 4.80 -0.98 39.38
C ALA A 268 5.49 -1.86 40.44
N VAL A 269 6.62 -2.48 40.07
CA VAL A 269 7.48 -3.20 41.01
C VAL A 269 8.71 -2.36 41.38
N PRO A 270 9.22 -2.46 42.62
CA PRO A 270 10.50 -1.86 42.98
C PRO A 270 11.60 -2.29 42.00
N HIS A 271 12.43 -1.34 41.55
CA HIS A 271 13.49 -1.57 40.56
C HIS A 271 13.04 -2.11 39.19
N GLY A 272 11.75 -2.06 38.87
CA GLY A 272 11.22 -2.58 37.61
C GLY A 272 11.76 -1.89 36.34
N HIS A 273 12.24 -0.65 36.46
CA HIS A 273 12.88 0.07 35.36
C HIS A 273 14.14 -0.65 34.84
N GLU A 274 14.77 -1.49 35.65
CA GLU A 274 15.97 -2.26 35.26
C GLU A 274 15.63 -3.52 34.45
N HIS A 275 14.42 -4.05 34.57
CA HIS A 275 14.05 -5.36 34.01
C HIS A 275 14.24 -5.40 32.50
N HIS A 276 13.80 -4.34 31.81
CA HIS A 276 13.98 -4.22 30.36
C HIS A 276 15.45 -4.29 29.93
N LEU A 277 16.34 -3.52 30.58
CA LEU A 277 17.77 -3.50 30.26
C LEU A 277 18.44 -4.84 30.63
N ARG A 278 18.03 -5.46 31.74
CA ARG A 278 18.52 -6.77 32.14
C ARG A 278 18.13 -7.85 31.14
N THR A 279 16.90 -7.83 30.61
CA THR A 279 16.46 -8.70 29.51
C THR A 279 17.35 -8.53 28.29
N ILE A 280 17.53 -7.29 27.80
CA ILE A 280 18.37 -7.02 26.63
C ILE A 280 19.79 -7.53 26.85
N ASN A 281 20.40 -7.20 28.00
CA ASN A 281 21.75 -7.63 28.32
C ASN A 281 21.88 -9.16 28.36
N ARG A 282 20.88 -9.85 28.93
CA ARG A 282 20.83 -11.32 29.00
C ARG A 282 20.77 -11.95 27.60
N ILE A 283 19.88 -11.48 26.73
CA ILE A 283 19.75 -11.99 25.37
C ILE A 283 21.00 -11.71 24.53
N ARG A 284 21.60 -10.53 24.68
CA ARG A 284 22.89 -10.20 24.05
C ARG A 284 24.02 -11.13 24.50
N ALA A 285 24.09 -11.45 25.79
CA ALA A 285 25.08 -12.39 26.32
C ALA A 285 24.91 -13.81 25.77
N ILE A 286 23.66 -14.23 25.49
CA ILE A 286 23.37 -15.53 24.86
C ILE A 286 23.77 -15.53 23.39
N GLY A 287 23.50 -14.42 22.68
CA GLY A 287 23.92 -14.15 21.31
C GLY A 287 22.76 -14.03 20.31
N SER A 288 21.60 -14.62 20.59
CA SER A 288 20.37 -14.44 19.80
C SER A 288 19.12 -14.88 20.58
N ILE A 289 17.94 -14.45 20.12
CA ILE A 289 16.64 -14.89 20.64
C ILE A 289 16.46 -16.39 20.39
N GLU A 290 16.74 -16.87 19.18
CA GLU A 290 16.67 -18.30 18.83
C GLU A 290 17.47 -19.17 19.80
N LYS A 291 18.70 -18.75 20.13
CA LYS A 291 19.53 -19.50 21.07
C LYS A 291 18.98 -19.41 22.50
N ALA A 292 18.37 -18.30 22.90
CA ALA A 292 17.70 -18.19 24.19
C ALA A 292 16.52 -19.16 24.31
N VAL A 293 15.75 -19.35 23.23
CA VAL A 293 14.68 -20.35 23.16
C VAL A 293 15.24 -21.77 23.22
N ARG A 294 16.21 -22.11 22.36
CA ARG A 294 16.83 -23.44 22.31
C ARG A 294 17.51 -23.86 23.62
N THR A 295 18.00 -22.89 24.41
CA THR A 295 18.64 -23.15 25.71
C THR A 295 17.67 -23.09 26.89
N GLY A 296 16.37 -22.88 26.64
CA GLY A 296 15.32 -22.85 27.66
C GLY A 296 15.34 -21.60 28.55
N VAL A 297 16.03 -20.54 28.13
CA VAL A 297 16.00 -19.25 28.85
C VAL A 297 14.69 -18.50 28.57
N ILE A 298 14.18 -18.63 27.35
CA ILE A 298 12.83 -18.18 26.97
C ILE A 298 12.04 -19.43 26.59
N THR A 299 10.88 -19.66 27.22
CA THR A 299 10.07 -20.86 26.96
C THR A 299 8.64 -20.58 26.53
N GLU A 300 8.20 -19.32 26.57
CA GLU A 300 6.85 -18.90 26.22
C GLU A 300 6.85 -17.42 25.82
N GLY A 301 5.85 -17.02 25.04
CA GLY A 301 5.68 -15.64 24.56
C GLY A 301 5.50 -15.57 23.05
N ILE A 302 5.67 -14.37 22.52
CA ILE A 302 5.60 -14.11 21.08
C ILE A 302 6.90 -14.51 20.38
N MET A 303 8.05 -14.30 21.05
CA MET A 303 9.40 -14.51 20.53
C MET A 303 9.95 -15.89 20.86
#